data_AF-A0A2D6YCR4-F1
#
_entry.id   AF-A0A2D6YCR4-F1
#
_cell.length_a   1.000
_cell.length_b   1.000
_cell.length_c   1.000
_cell.angle_alpha   90.00
_cell.angle_beta   90.00
_cell.angle_gamma   90.00
#
_symmetry.space_group_name_H-M   'P 1'
#
loop_
_entity.id
_entity.type
_entity.pdbx_description
1 polymer ?
#
loop_
_entity_poly.entity_id
_entity_poly.type
_entity_poly.pdbx_seq_one_letter_code
_entity_poly.pdbx_strand_id
1 'polypeptide(L)'
;MYKKKLTKFTRVTSGRNNQGKITVRHKEGGAKKRSRLFCYTTDTKHFQVISELKNTKSNNKLILILENNTTIKFRIATQGLDNTKTTFCFDKKAISLGSDLFLRDVPLGSEIHAIRDSKNENPIYLRSSGTYGKLLKKENGKVFIRLRSKFIKIFPEN
;
A
#
# COMPACT_ATOMS: atom_id res chain seq x y z
N MET A 1 3.05 14.77 17.03
CA MET A 1 2.33 15.86 16.33
C MET A 1 1.53 15.29 15.14
N TYR A 2 0.34 14.70 15.39
CA TYR A 2 -0.47 14.10 14.33
C TYR A 2 -1.18 15.19 13.54
N LYS A 3 -0.77 15.44 12.28
CA LYS A 3 -1.46 16.39 11.39
C LYS A 3 -2.91 15.93 11.21
N LYS A 4 -3.84 16.58 11.93
CA LYS A 4 -5.30 16.26 11.98
C LYS A 4 -5.90 16.01 10.59
N LYS A 5 -5.41 16.72 9.57
CA LYS A 5 -5.77 16.61 8.14
C LYS A 5 -5.58 15.21 7.54
N LEU A 6 -4.62 14.41 8.00
CA LEU A 6 -4.33 13.07 7.46
C LEU A 6 -5.11 11.94 8.15
N THR A 7 -6.06 12.29 9.03
CA THR A 7 -6.87 11.30 9.75
C THR A 7 -8.35 11.64 9.67
N LYS A 8 -9.18 10.64 9.38
CA LYS A 8 -10.63 10.77 9.35
C LYS A 8 -11.24 10.05 10.55
N PHE A 9 -12.26 10.67 11.14
CA PHE A 9 -13.12 9.97 12.09
C PHE A 9 -13.79 8.80 11.38
N THR A 10 -13.96 7.67 12.06
CA THR A 10 -14.72 6.57 11.51
C THR A 10 -15.71 6.05 12.51
N ARG A 11 -16.96 5.95 12.07
CA ARG A 11 -18.02 5.31 12.82
C ARG A 11 -17.78 3.80 12.83
N VAL A 12 -17.95 3.17 13.99
CA VAL A 12 -17.93 1.72 14.13
C VAL A 12 -19.35 1.21 13.93
N THR A 13 -19.53 0.23 13.05
CA THR A 13 -20.84 -0.35 12.72
C THR A 13 -21.20 -1.56 13.58
N SER A 14 -20.22 -2.15 14.28
CA SER A 14 -20.41 -3.34 15.14
C SER A 14 -21.16 -4.48 14.43
N GLY A 15 -20.86 -4.71 13.15
CA GLY A 15 -21.45 -5.80 12.35
C GLY A 15 -22.85 -5.53 11.80
N ARG A 16 -23.41 -4.33 11.99
CA ARG A 16 -24.73 -3.94 11.47
C ARG A 16 -24.66 -3.30 10.08
N ASN A 17 -25.69 -3.53 9.26
CA ASN A 17 -25.87 -2.86 7.96
C ASN A 17 -26.66 -1.54 8.08
N ASN A 18 -26.99 -0.92 6.93
CA ASN A 18 -27.77 0.32 6.86
C ASN A 18 -29.22 0.20 7.39
N GLN A 19 -29.79 -1.01 7.42
CA GLN A 19 -31.11 -1.31 8.03
C GLN A 19 -31.02 -1.57 9.55
N GLY A 20 -29.82 -1.52 10.15
CA GLY A 20 -29.60 -1.82 11.56
C GLY A 20 -29.58 -3.32 11.90
N LYS A 21 -29.69 -4.21 10.91
CA LYS A 21 -29.62 -5.66 11.12
C LYS A 21 -28.17 -6.14 11.23
N ILE A 22 -27.92 -7.10 12.12
CA ILE A 22 -26.60 -7.74 12.24
C ILE A 22 -26.41 -8.65 11.03
N THR A 23 -25.49 -8.28 10.13
CA THR A 23 -25.14 -9.09 8.94
C THR A 23 -23.81 -9.81 9.12
N VAL A 24 -22.92 -9.30 9.98
CA VAL A 24 -21.65 -9.94 10.32
C VAL A 24 -21.59 -10.15 11.82
N ARG A 25 -21.55 -11.43 12.24
CA ARG A 25 -21.43 -11.83 13.64
C ARG A 25 -20.02 -11.59 14.19
N HIS A 26 -19.88 -11.62 15.52
CA HIS A 26 -18.61 -11.47 16.24
C HIS A 26 -17.88 -10.15 15.93
N LYS A 27 -18.62 -9.07 15.70
CA LYS A 27 -18.08 -7.70 15.54
C LYS A 27 -18.58 -6.81 16.66
N GLU A 28 -17.65 -6.19 17.36
CA GLU A 28 -17.91 -5.26 18.46
C GLU A 28 -17.29 -3.89 18.20
N GLY A 29 -17.59 -2.93 19.09
CA GLY A 29 -17.15 -1.54 18.97
C GLY A 29 -15.64 -1.35 19.18
N GLY A 30 -15.06 -2.06 20.16
CA GLY A 30 -13.68 -1.90 20.59
C GLY A 30 -13.29 -0.46 20.96
N ALA A 31 -11.99 -0.21 21.10
CA ALA A 31 -11.46 1.14 21.33
C ALA A 31 -11.70 2.06 20.13
N LYS A 32 -12.03 3.33 20.42
CA LYS A 32 -12.27 4.36 19.39
C LYS A 32 -11.01 4.61 18.57
N LYS A 33 -11.09 4.39 17.25
CA LYS A 33 -9.98 4.52 16.31
C LYS A 33 -10.27 5.58 15.26
N ARG A 34 -9.25 6.34 14.87
CA ARG A 34 -9.29 7.21 13.67
C ARG A 34 -8.64 6.46 12.50
N SER A 35 -9.27 6.52 11.32
CA SER A 35 -8.65 6.03 10.08
C SER A 35 -7.54 6.99 9.66
N ARG A 36 -6.39 6.45 9.28
CA ARG A 36 -5.37 7.20 8.53
C ARG A 36 -5.71 7.15 7.05
N LEU A 37 -5.56 8.29 6.38
CA LEU A 37 -5.81 8.40 4.94
C LEU A 37 -4.55 7.96 4.19
N PHE A 38 -4.65 6.84 3.49
CA PHE A 38 -3.54 6.28 2.70
C PHE A 38 -3.50 6.94 1.33
N CYS A 39 -2.29 7.24 0.87
CA CYS A 39 -2.03 7.56 -0.52
C CYS A 39 -1.14 6.47 -1.09
N TYR A 40 -1.61 5.83 -2.16
CA TYR A 40 -0.88 4.75 -2.84
C TYR A 40 -0.27 5.21 -4.16
N THR A 41 -0.74 6.34 -4.66
CA THR A 41 -0.26 6.96 -5.89
C THR A 41 0.77 8.01 -5.52
N THR A 42 1.89 7.95 -6.22
CA THR A 42 2.94 8.95 -6.14
C THR A 42 2.87 9.75 -7.43
N ASP A 43 2.76 11.06 -7.33
CA ASP A 43 2.77 11.96 -8.50
C ASP A 43 4.18 12.54 -8.73
N THR A 44 5.11 12.22 -7.83
CA THR A 44 6.45 12.79 -7.78
C THR A 44 7.49 11.73 -8.15
N LYS A 45 8.64 12.18 -8.68
CA LYS A 45 9.74 11.29 -9.09
C LYS A 45 10.48 10.66 -7.91
N HIS A 46 10.41 11.29 -6.73
CA HIS A 46 11.02 10.78 -5.53
C HIS A 46 10.29 11.30 -4.29
N PHE A 47 10.44 10.57 -3.19
CA PHE A 47 9.98 11.01 -1.88
C PHE A 47 11.02 10.66 -0.82
N GLN A 48 10.98 11.40 0.29
CA GLN A 48 11.81 11.10 1.46
C GLN A 48 10.96 10.43 2.52
N VAL A 49 11.47 9.38 3.13
CA VAL A 49 10.85 8.80 4.33
C VAL A 49 11.16 9.72 5.52
N ILE A 50 10.16 10.05 6.33
CA ILE A 50 10.32 10.88 7.52
C ILE A 50 10.33 10.00 8.78
N SER A 51 9.40 9.04 8.85
CA SER A 51 9.22 8.21 10.03
C SER A 51 8.38 6.97 9.75
N GLU A 52 8.53 5.96 10.58
CA GLU A 52 7.69 4.75 10.59
C GLU A 52 6.68 4.80 11.76
N LEU A 53 5.45 4.38 11.50
CA LEU A 53 4.31 4.48 12.41
C LEU A 53 3.44 3.21 12.32
N LYS A 54 2.85 2.78 13.45
CA LYS A 54 1.88 1.67 13.44
C LYS A 54 0.49 2.14 12.97
N ASN A 55 -0.18 1.37 12.11
CA ASN A 55 -1.56 1.64 11.76
C ASN A 55 -2.51 1.41 12.96
N THR A 56 -3.62 2.15 13.03
CA THR A 56 -4.60 2.08 14.13
C THR A 56 -5.66 1.02 13.89
N LYS A 57 -5.96 0.70 12.62
CA LYS A 57 -7.05 -0.19 12.22
C LYS A 57 -6.63 -1.54 11.67
N SER A 58 -5.38 -1.66 11.22
CA SER A 58 -4.81 -2.93 10.78
C SER A 58 -3.45 -3.11 11.43
N ASN A 59 -2.92 -4.33 11.36
CA ASN A 59 -1.58 -4.66 11.87
C ASN A 59 -0.46 -4.18 10.94
N ASN A 60 -0.79 -3.42 9.87
CA ASN A 60 0.21 -2.92 8.94
C ASN A 60 1.02 -1.80 9.58
N LYS A 61 2.33 -1.81 9.29
CA LYS A 61 3.18 -0.66 9.53
C LYS A 61 3.05 0.33 8.38
N LEU A 62 3.21 1.60 8.70
CA LEU A 62 3.06 2.73 7.79
C LEU A 62 4.31 3.57 7.83
N ILE A 63 4.62 4.22 6.72
CA ILE A 63 5.62 5.27 6.67
C ILE A 63 4.95 6.60 6.41
N LEU A 64 5.52 7.64 7.01
CA LEU A 64 5.24 9.02 6.68
C LEU A 64 6.25 9.47 5.64
N ILE A 65 5.76 9.90 4.49
CA ILE A 65 6.62 10.36 3.40
C ILE A 65 6.46 11.86 3.18
N LEU A 66 7.55 12.51 2.74
CA LEU A 66 7.58 13.89 2.26
C LEU A 66 7.79 13.88 0.75
N GLU A 67 6.82 14.39 0.02
CA GLU A 67 6.88 14.58 -1.43
C GLU A 67 7.13 16.07 -1.74
N ASN A 68 8.03 16.34 -2.71
CA ASN A 68 8.38 17.70 -3.16
C ASN A 68 8.63 18.69 -2.02
N ASN A 69 9.22 18.23 -0.91
CA ASN A 69 9.49 19.01 0.31
C ASN A 69 8.28 19.68 0.99
N THR A 70 7.05 19.39 0.56
CA THR A 70 5.85 20.15 0.97
C THR A 70 4.72 19.24 1.43
N THR A 71 4.50 18.14 0.72
CA THR A 71 3.31 17.32 0.90
C THR A 71 3.64 16.09 1.72
N ILE A 72 2.93 15.93 2.84
CA ILE A 72 3.10 14.76 3.71
C ILE A 72 1.98 13.77 3.47
N LYS A 73 2.32 12.51 3.20
CA LYS A 73 1.37 11.41 2.95
C LYS A 73 1.70 10.18 3.79
N PHE A 74 0.70 9.32 4.00
CA PHE A 74 0.90 7.99 4.59
C PHE A 74 0.97 6.93 3.50
N ARG A 75 1.98 6.08 3.57
CA ARG A 75 2.16 4.89 2.71
C ARG A 75 2.30 3.63 3.55
N ILE A 76 2.07 2.46 2.95
CA ILE A 76 2.42 1.18 3.57
C ILE A 76 3.94 1.10 3.70
N ALA A 77 4.42 0.66 4.86
CA ALA A 77 5.85 0.47 5.09
C ALA A 77 6.37 -0.75 4.33
N THR A 78 7.52 -0.60 3.67
CA THR A 78 8.27 -1.73 3.11
C THR A 78 9.27 -2.23 4.15
N GLN A 79 9.43 -3.54 4.27
CA GLN A 79 10.38 -4.12 5.22
C GLN A 79 11.81 -3.80 4.83
N GLY A 80 12.62 -3.30 5.77
CA GLY A 80 14.02 -2.95 5.53
C GLY A 80 14.24 -1.61 4.83
N LEU A 81 13.20 -0.78 4.73
CA LEU A 81 13.35 0.59 4.22
C LEU A 81 13.93 1.50 5.30
N ASP A 82 15.08 2.11 5.01
CA ASP A 82 15.71 3.06 5.92
C ASP A 82 14.96 4.39 5.94
N ASN A 83 14.70 4.90 7.15
CA ASN A 83 13.96 6.15 7.35
C ASN A 83 14.69 7.41 6.85
N THR A 84 15.95 7.33 6.44
CA THR A 84 16.75 8.50 6.01
C THR A 84 16.98 8.56 4.51
N LYS A 85 16.64 7.51 3.76
CA LYS A 85 16.93 7.42 2.33
C LYS A 85 15.82 8.06 1.49
N THR A 86 16.24 8.70 0.40
CA THR A 86 15.34 9.10 -0.69
C THR A 86 14.99 7.87 -1.52
N THR A 87 13.70 7.69 -1.76
CA THR A 87 13.18 6.59 -2.59
C THR A 87 12.69 7.17 -3.91
N PHE A 88 13.04 6.51 -5.01
CA PHE A 88 12.66 6.94 -6.36
C PHE A 88 11.41 6.21 -6.86
N CYS A 89 10.62 6.92 -7.66
CA CYS A 89 9.39 6.45 -8.29
C CYS A 89 9.50 6.62 -9.81
N PHE A 90 8.97 5.65 -10.56
CA PHE A 90 8.93 5.62 -12.02
C PHE A 90 10.29 5.67 -12.74
N ASP A 91 11.40 5.60 -11.99
CA ASP A 91 12.74 5.53 -12.58
C ASP A 91 13.23 4.08 -12.64
N LYS A 92 13.31 3.55 -13.87
CA LYS A 92 13.79 2.19 -14.14
C LYS A 92 15.28 2.02 -13.82
N LYS A 93 16.08 3.10 -13.79
CA LYS A 93 17.52 3.01 -13.52
C LYS A 93 17.83 2.94 -12.03
N ALA A 94 16.94 3.46 -11.19
CA ALA A 94 17.13 3.59 -9.74
C ALA A 94 16.14 2.72 -8.95
N ILE A 95 16.05 1.43 -9.30
CA ILE A 95 15.17 0.49 -8.59
C ILE A 95 15.75 0.20 -7.21
N SER A 96 15.03 0.65 -6.18
CA SER A 96 15.39 0.46 -4.79
C SER A 96 14.24 -0.15 -4.00
N LEU A 97 14.53 -0.63 -2.80
CA LEU A 97 13.49 -1.13 -1.91
C LEU A 97 12.50 -0.01 -1.58
N GLY A 98 11.20 -0.26 -1.70
CA GLY A 98 10.15 0.74 -1.50
C GLY A 98 9.83 1.63 -2.69
N SER A 99 10.55 1.49 -3.82
CA SER A 99 10.26 2.20 -5.07
C SER A 99 8.92 1.80 -5.67
N ASP A 100 8.24 2.78 -6.27
CA ASP A 100 7.02 2.55 -7.03
C ASP A 100 7.32 2.56 -8.52
N LEU A 101 6.97 1.49 -9.20
CA LEU A 101 7.24 1.30 -10.61
C LEU A 101 6.02 0.67 -11.29
N PHE A 102 5.92 0.87 -12.60
CA PHE A 102 5.04 0.05 -13.42
C PHE A 102 5.54 -1.39 -13.45
N LEU A 103 4.63 -2.36 -13.53
CA LEU A 103 5.00 -3.78 -13.51
C LEU A 103 5.89 -4.16 -14.71
N ARG A 104 5.75 -3.46 -15.85
CA ARG A 104 6.65 -3.58 -17.00
C ARG A 104 8.11 -3.24 -16.69
N ASP A 105 8.38 -2.39 -15.70
CA ASP A 105 9.72 -1.90 -15.37
C ASP A 105 10.39 -2.71 -14.24
N VAL A 106 9.60 -3.44 -13.44
CA VAL A 106 10.11 -4.27 -12.34
C VAL A 106 10.85 -5.51 -12.85
N PRO A 107 12.07 -5.85 -12.40
CA PRO A 107 12.81 -7.03 -12.87
C PRO A 107 12.09 -8.36 -12.57
N LEU A 108 12.24 -9.35 -13.45
CA LEU A 108 11.73 -10.71 -13.22
C LEU A 108 12.34 -11.29 -11.94
N GLY A 109 11.54 -12.06 -11.19
CA GLY A 109 11.94 -12.63 -9.91
C GLY A 109 11.87 -11.68 -8.72
N SER A 110 11.62 -10.38 -8.93
CA SER A 110 11.50 -9.41 -7.83
C SER A 110 10.30 -9.70 -6.94
N GLU A 111 10.46 -9.38 -5.66
CA GLU A 111 9.38 -9.39 -4.67
C GLU A 111 8.66 -8.04 -4.65
N ILE A 112 7.35 -8.07 -4.79
CA ILE A 112 6.50 -6.88 -4.91
C ILE A 112 5.32 -6.96 -3.96
N HIS A 113 4.80 -5.80 -3.57
CA HIS A 113 3.65 -5.66 -2.68
C HIS A 113 2.77 -4.49 -3.14
N ALA A 114 1.58 -4.35 -2.55
CA ALA A 114 0.63 -3.28 -2.88
C ALA A 114 0.34 -3.14 -4.39
N ILE A 115 -0.18 -4.21 -5.00
CA ILE A 115 -0.44 -4.29 -6.45
C ILE A 115 -1.86 -3.83 -6.79
N ARG A 116 -2.00 -3.10 -7.90
CA ARG A 116 -3.27 -2.65 -8.48
C ARG A 116 -3.78 -3.67 -9.51
N ASP A 117 -5.10 -3.82 -9.61
CA ASP A 117 -5.70 -4.64 -10.67
C ASP A 117 -5.83 -3.85 -11.98
N SER A 118 -6.06 -2.54 -11.87
CA SER A 118 -6.16 -1.60 -12.98
C SER A 118 -5.41 -0.29 -12.66
N LYS A 119 -5.04 0.48 -13.70
CA LYS A 119 -4.18 1.67 -13.57
C LYS A 119 -4.73 2.74 -12.62
N ASN A 120 -6.05 2.94 -12.63
CA ASN A 120 -6.74 4.03 -11.92
C ASN A 120 -7.25 3.62 -10.53
N GLU A 121 -7.09 2.36 -10.15
CA GLU A 121 -7.53 1.87 -8.86
C GLU A 121 -6.44 1.94 -7.80
N ASN A 122 -6.87 2.06 -6.54
CA ASN A 122 -5.96 1.83 -5.43
C ASN A 122 -5.49 0.37 -5.44
N PRO A 123 -4.30 0.07 -4.91
CA PRO A 123 -3.84 -1.30 -4.80
C PRO A 123 -4.83 -2.11 -3.95
N ILE A 124 -5.14 -3.31 -4.44
CA ILE A 124 -6.08 -4.23 -3.79
C ILE A 124 -5.30 -5.40 -3.21
N TYR A 125 -4.27 -5.86 -3.93
CA TYR A 125 -3.52 -7.07 -3.64
C TYR A 125 -2.28 -6.81 -2.79
N LEU A 126 -1.89 -7.80 -1.99
CA LEU A 126 -0.63 -7.84 -1.22
C LEU A 126 -0.41 -6.61 -0.33
N ARG A 127 -1.44 -6.21 0.41
CA ARG A 127 -1.41 -5.03 1.31
C ARG A 127 -1.23 -5.37 2.78
N SER A 128 -1.32 -6.63 3.14
CA SER A 128 -1.26 -7.05 4.54
C SER A 128 0.18 -7.10 5.01
N SER A 129 0.38 -6.94 6.31
CA SER A 129 1.71 -7.02 6.93
C SER A 129 2.40 -8.34 6.55
N GLY A 130 3.65 -8.25 6.10
CA GLY A 130 4.45 -9.41 5.69
C GLY A 130 3.98 -10.11 4.42
N THR A 131 3.02 -9.55 3.67
CA THR A 131 2.59 -10.13 2.38
C THR A 131 3.36 -9.52 1.22
N TYR A 132 3.83 -10.39 0.34
CA TYR A 132 4.49 -10.06 -0.91
C TYR A 132 4.15 -11.13 -1.95
N GLY A 133 4.40 -10.81 -3.21
CA GLY A 133 4.26 -11.70 -4.34
C GLY A 133 5.52 -11.66 -5.20
N LYS A 134 5.72 -12.68 -6.02
CA LYS A 134 6.91 -12.80 -6.87
C LYS A 134 6.52 -12.63 -8.33
N LEU A 135 7.24 -11.77 -9.04
CA LEU A 135 7.11 -11.58 -10.48
C LEU A 135 7.68 -12.81 -11.21
N LEU A 136 6.85 -13.54 -11.95
CA LEU A 136 7.29 -14.77 -12.62
C LEU A 136 7.60 -14.57 -14.10
N LYS A 137 6.67 -13.96 -14.82
CA LYS A 137 6.75 -13.81 -16.29
C LYS A 137 6.13 -12.49 -16.71
N LYS A 138 6.63 -11.94 -17.82
CA LYS A 138 6.03 -10.83 -18.57
C LYS A 138 5.84 -11.27 -20.01
N GLU A 139 4.64 -11.15 -20.53
CA GLU A 139 4.29 -11.60 -21.88
C GLU A 139 3.07 -10.85 -22.41
N ASN A 140 3.11 -10.42 -23.67
CA ASN A 140 1.98 -9.81 -24.38
C ASN A 140 1.26 -8.69 -23.59
N GLY A 141 2.02 -7.77 -22.99
CA GLY A 141 1.48 -6.66 -22.19
C GLY A 141 0.88 -7.06 -20.84
N LYS A 142 1.08 -8.31 -20.41
CA LYS A 142 0.59 -8.88 -19.17
C LYS A 142 1.73 -9.41 -18.31
N VAL A 143 1.45 -9.48 -17.01
CA VAL A 143 2.41 -9.85 -16.00
C VAL A 143 1.83 -10.95 -15.13
N PHE A 144 2.59 -12.02 -14.93
CA PHE A 144 2.21 -13.17 -14.13
C PHE A 144 2.87 -13.06 -12.77
N ILE A 145 2.06 -12.96 -11.72
CA ILE A 145 2.53 -12.78 -10.36
C ILE A 145 2.03 -13.92 -9.50
N ARG A 146 2.95 -14.56 -8.78
CA ARG A 146 2.60 -15.52 -7.74
C ARG A 146 2.21 -14.77 -6.48
N LEU A 147 0.96 -14.90 -6.07
CA LEU A 147 0.44 -14.31 -4.83
C LEU A 147 0.87 -15.11 -3.60
N ARG A 148 0.70 -14.53 -2.41
CA ARG A 148 0.94 -15.22 -1.13
C ARG A 148 0.10 -16.49 -0.97
N SER A 149 -1.09 -16.54 -1.58
CA SER A 149 -1.97 -17.71 -1.63
C SER A 149 -1.44 -18.83 -2.53
N LYS A 150 -0.26 -18.70 -3.11
CA LYS A 150 0.39 -19.60 -4.09
C LYS A 150 -0.29 -19.65 -5.47
N PHE A 151 -1.45 -19.01 -5.65
CA PHE A 151 -2.07 -18.83 -6.96
C PHE A 151 -1.28 -17.86 -7.84
N ILE A 152 -1.25 -18.15 -9.13
CA ILE A 152 -0.72 -17.24 -10.14
C ILE A 152 -1.89 -16.39 -10.63
N LYS A 153 -1.77 -15.07 -10.50
CA LYS A 153 -2.74 -14.12 -11.05
C LYS A 153 -2.07 -13.29 -12.14
N ILE A 154 -2.83 -12.99 -13.17
CA ILE A 154 -2.42 -12.19 -14.32
C ILE A 154 -2.85 -10.74 -14.08
N PHE A 155 -1.95 -9.81 -14.32
CA PHE A 155 -2.16 -8.36 -14.20
C PHE A 155 -1.77 -7.66 -15.51
N PRO A 156 -2.33 -6.48 -15.81
CA PRO A 156 -1.78 -5.61 -16.85
C PRO A 156 -0.39 -5.12 -16.45
N GLU A 157 0.46 -4.79 -17.43
CA GLU A 157 1.84 -4.33 -17.15
C GLU A 157 1.96 -2.87 -16.67
N ASN A 158 0.87 -2.10 -16.81
CA ASN A 158 0.77 -0.66 -16.54
C ASN A 158 0.28 -0.32 -15.13
#